data_AF-A0A6G4ACV6-F1
#
_entry.id   AF-A0A6G4ACV6-F1
#
_cell.length_a   1.000
_cell.length_b   1.000
_cell.length_c   1.000
_cell.angle_alpha   90.00
_cell.angle_beta   90.00
_cell.angle_gamma   90.00
#
_symmetry.space_group_name_H-M   'P 1'
#
loop_
_entity.id
_entity.type
_entity.pdbx_description
1 polymer ?
#
loop_
_entity_poly.entity_id
_entity_poly.type
_entity_poly.pdbx_seq_one_letter_code
_entity_poly.pdbx_strand_id
1 'polypeptide(L)'
;MTAAALATLLPDQAINLMHADEHWNALAIVGWGHHVLAALGDRTGAVFEDPVLQHLTWIIPPGAADAWPVGAPLKETLFEALRITVYQEGDDICVPGLAGGSRCGTRWIRPPSEDQLYTDADALRGAVEGIVGPLKEAAEKGPVRLCRFLEEGDLL
;
A
#
# COMPACT_ATOMS: atom_id res chain seq x y z
N MET A 1 -11.36 -8.97 16.27
CA MET A 1 -9.95 -8.97 15.82
C MET A 1 -9.49 -7.56 15.47
N THR A 2 -10.30 -6.76 14.77
CA THR A 2 -9.99 -5.36 14.43
C THR A 2 -9.70 -4.45 15.62
N ALA A 3 -10.35 -4.63 16.78
CA ALA A 3 -10.03 -3.83 17.98
C ALA A 3 -8.59 -3.99 18.49
N ALA A 4 -8.03 -5.21 18.46
CA ALA A 4 -6.64 -5.45 18.86
C ALA A 4 -5.67 -4.81 17.86
N ALA A 5 -5.94 -4.98 16.56
CA ALA A 5 -5.16 -4.36 15.51
C ALA A 5 -5.19 -2.82 15.59
N LEU A 6 -6.34 -2.21 15.88
CA LEU A 6 -6.44 -0.76 16.07
C LEU A 6 -5.58 -0.28 17.24
N ALA A 7 -5.54 -1.04 18.33
CA ALA A 7 -4.75 -0.70 19.51
C ALA A 7 -3.23 -0.74 19.25
N THR A 8 -2.76 -1.60 18.35
CA THR A 8 -1.34 -1.72 17.99
C THR A 8 -0.95 -0.93 16.74
N LEU A 9 -1.92 -0.51 15.92
CA LEU A 9 -1.70 0.34 14.74
C LEU A 9 -1.69 1.83 15.09
N LEU A 10 -2.56 2.28 16.00
CA LEU A 10 -2.80 3.70 16.22
C LEU A 10 -1.79 4.31 17.20
N PRO A 11 -0.97 5.27 16.76
CA PRO A 11 -0.02 5.93 17.63
C PRO A 11 -0.71 6.94 18.56
N ASP A 12 -0.07 7.24 19.69
CA ASP A 12 -0.48 8.28 20.64
C ASP A 12 -0.02 9.69 20.22
N GLN A 13 0.92 9.80 19.29
CA GLN A 13 1.42 11.04 18.71
C GLN A 13 0.94 11.26 17.28
N ALA A 14 1.28 12.41 16.69
CA ALA A 14 0.93 12.76 15.32
C ALA A 14 1.54 11.77 14.29
N ILE A 15 2.68 11.18 14.60
CA ILE A 15 3.31 10.08 13.85
C ILE A 15 4.20 9.30 14.82
N ASN A 16 4.15 7.97 14.80
CA ASN A 16 5.14 7.13 15.49
C ASN A 16 5.62 6.00 14.56
N LEU A 17 6.79 5.48 14.89
CA LEU A 17 7.22 4.18 14.39
C LEU A 17 6.39 3.09 15.10
N MET A 18 5.66 2.31 14.32
CA MET A 18 4.86 1.18 14.79
C MET A 18 5.44 -0.11 14.21
N HIS A 19 5.24 -1.22 14.92
CA HIS A 19 5.62 -2.54 14.45
C HIS A 19 4.40 -3.23 13.85
N ALA A 20 4.52 -3.70 12.61
CA ALA A 20 3.56 -4.67 12.09
C ALA A 20 3.63 -5.95 12.94
N ASP A 21 2.49 -6.57 13.18
CA ASP A 21 2.34 -7.66 14.17
C ASP A 21 1.39 -8.75 13.65
N GLU A 22 1.06 -9.73 14.51
CA GLU A 22 0.15 -10.82 14.12
C GLU A 22 -1.30 -10.36 13.84
N HIS A 23 -1.63 -9.09 14.06
CA HIS A 23 -2.95 -8.53 13.84
C HIS A 23 -3.03 -7.71 12.56
N TRP A 24 -1.94 -7.10 12.08
CA TRP A 24 -1.97 -6.32 10.85
C TRP A 24 -0.62 -6.27 10.14
N ASN A 25 -0.69 -6.29 8.81
CA ASN A 25 0.41 -6.03 7.91
C ASN A 25 0.12 -4.76 7.09
N ALA A 26 1.10 -4.30 6.32
CA ALA A 26 0.89 -3.18 5.40
C ALA A 26 1.49 -3.45 4.02
N LEU A 27 0.92 -2.77 3.02
CA LEU A 27 1.45 -2.76 1.66
C LEU A 27 1.56 -1.31 1.20
N ALA A 28 2.78 -0.86 0.93
CA ALA A 28 3.08 0.45 0.37
C ALA A 28 3.31 0.36 -1.13
N ILE A 29 2.77 1.32 -1.89
CA ILE A 29 2.99 1.43 -3.34
C ILE A 29 3.47 2.85 -3.66
N VAL A 30 4.62 2.96 -4.34
CA VAL A 30 5.15 4.24 -4.78
C VAL A 30 4.75 4.54 -6.22
N GLY A 31 4.27 5.75 -6.47
CA GLY A 31 4.00 6.28 -7.83
C GLY A 31 2.61 5.96 -8.37
N TRP A 32 2.12 4.73 -8.23
CA TRP A 32 0.80 4.33 -8.74
C TRP A 32 -0.30 4.31 -7.67
N GLY A 33 0.03 4.64 -6.42
CA GLY A 33 -0.84 4.39 -5.28
C GLY A 33 -2.21 5.07 -5.40
N HIS A 34 -2.27 6.30 -5.90
CA HIS A 34 -3.53 7.01 -6.10
C HIS A 34 -4.41 6.38 -7.20
N HIS A 35 -3.82 5.77 -8.24
CA HIS A 35 -4.58 5.03 -9.24
C HIS A 35 -5.15 3.73 -8.66
N VAL A 36 -4.37 3.02 -7.85
CA VAL A 36 -4.82 1.82 -7.14
C VAL A 36 -5.96 2.17 -6.19
N LEU A 37 -5.82 3.27 -5.43
CA LEU A 37 -6.87 3.79 -4.54
C LEU A 37 -8.17 4.08 -5.30
N ALA A 38 -8.09 4.73 -6.46
CA ALA A 38 -9.25 5.04 -7.29
C ALA A 38 -9.93 3.77 -7.82
N ALA A 39 -9.17 2.77 -8.24
CA ALA A 39 -9.70 1.49 -8.75
C ALA A 39 -10.32 0.62 -7.65
N LEU A 40 -9.82 0.69 -6.42
CA LEU A 40 -10.36 -0.03 -5.28
C LEU A 40 -11.74 0.51 -4.85
N GLY A 41 -11.91 1.83 -4.85
CA GLY A 41 -13.13 2.49 -4.39
C GLY A 41 -13.47 2.10 -2.94
N ASP A 42 -14.71 1.68 -2.71
CA ASP A 42 -15.22 1.36 -1.37
C ASP A 42 -14.60 0.09 -0.75
N ARG A 43 -13.89 -0.72 -1.55
CA ARG A 43 -13.14 -1.88 -1.06
C ARG A 43 -11.80 -1.52 -0.39
N THR A 44 -11.46 -0.23 -0.39
CA THR A 44 -10.30 0.28 0.35
C THR A 44 -10.62 0.35 1.84
N GLY A 45 -9.76 -0.28 2.65
CA GLY A 45 -9.74 -0.14 4.10
C GLY A 45 -9.01 1.12 4.56
N ALA A 46 -8.26 1.01 5.65
CA ALA A 46 -7.40 2.08 6.13
C ALA A 46 -6.22 2.27 5.16
N VAL A 47 -5.99 3.53 4.79
CA VAL A 47 -4.87 3.91 3.92
C VAL A 47 -4.35 5.28 4.32
N PHE A 48 -3.03 5.41 4.37
CA PHE A 48 -2.37 6.68 4.59
C PHE A 48 -1.35 6.98 3.49
N GLU A 49 -1.09 8.26 3.30
CA GLU A 49 -0.13 8.78 2.34
C GLU A 49 1.06 9.36 3.09
N ASP A 50 2.26 9.02 2.62
CA ASP A 50 3.48 9.76 2.96
C ASP A 50 3.90 10.60 1.74
N PRO A 51 3.74 11.92 1.80
CA PRO A 51 4.06 12.78 0.67
C PRO A 51 5.57 12.88 0.41
N VAL A 52 6.44 12.57 1.38
CA VAL A 52 7.90 12.61 1.24
C VAL A 52 8.37 11.39 0.47
N LEU A 53 7.88 10.20 0.83
CA LEU A 53 8.20 8.94 0.17
C LEU A 53 7.35 8.68 -1.08
N GLN A 54 6.29 9.47 -1.29
CA GLN A 54 5.32 9.33 -2.38
C GLN A 54 4.65 7.95 -2.39
N HIS A 55 4.52 7.31 -1.22
CA HIS A 55 3.78 6.06 -1.09
C HIS A 55 2.38 6.29 -0.55
N LEU A 56 1.46 5.45 -1.02
CA LEU A 56 0.25 5.13 -0.27
C LEU A 56 0.46 3.77 0.38
N THR A 57 0.10 3.69 1.64
CA THR A 57 0.21 2.47 2.45
C THR A 57 -1.17 2.03 2.87
N TRP A 58 -1.56 0.83 2.41
CA TRP A 58 -2.79 0.16 2.83
C TRP A 58 -2.51 -0.76 4.00
N ILE A 59 -3.42 -0.75 4.97
CA ILE A 59 -3.48 -1.77 6.01
C ILE A 59 -4.17 -3.01 5.44
N ILE A 60 -3.52 -4.16 5.58
CA ILE A 60 -3.99 -5.45 5.07
C ILE A 60 -3.97 -6.50 6.18
N PRO A 61 -4.81 -7.54 6.08
CA PRO A 61 -4.72 -8.66 7.00
C PRO A 61 -3.34 -9.33 6.92
N PRO A 62 -2.84 -9.91 8.02
CA PRO A 62 -1.70 -10.80 7.97
C PRO A 62 -1.86 -11.88 6.89
N GLY A 63 -0.80 -12.14 6.12
CA GLY A 63 -0.79 -13.10 5.03
C GLY A 63 -1.55 -12.70 3.75
N ALA A 64 -2.20 -11.53 3.70
CA ALA A 64 -2.95 -11.08 2.52
C ALA A 64 -2.09 -10.94 1.24
N ALA A 65 -0.80 -10.68 1.39
CA ALA A 65 0.15 -10.59 0.29
C ALA A 65 0.90 -11.92 0.00
N ASP A 66 0.59 -13.01 0.69
CA ASP A 66 1.31 -14.29 0.53
C ASP A 66 0.93 -15.00 -0.78
N ALA A 67 -0.33 -14.86 -1.20
CA ALA A 67 -0.85 -15.44 -2.43
C ALA A 67 -0.49 -14.66 -3.71
N TRP A 68 0.26 -13.56 -3.59
CA TRP A 68 0.69 -12.78 -4.76
C TRP A 68 1.68 -13.62 -5.60
N PRO A 69 1.52 -13.67 -6.93
CA PRO A 69 1.92 -14.80 -7.77
C PRO A 69 3.40 -14.78 -8.15
N VAL A 70 4.27 -14.92 -7.16
CA VAL A 70 5.72 -14.87 -7.34
C VAL A 70 6.35 -15.60 -6.16
N GLY A 71 6.91 -16.79 -6.40
CA GLY A 71 7.74 -17.44 -5.38
C GLY A 71 8.96 -16.56 -5.07
N ALA A 72 9.51 -16.66 -3.87
CA ALA A 72 10.86 -16.12 -3.64
C ALA A 72 11.82 -16.79 -4.65
N PRO A 73 12.69 -16.05 -5.37
CA PRO A 73 13.04 -14.62 -5.25
C PRO A 73 12.27 -13.66 -6.18
N LEU A 74 11.45 -14.18 -7.10
CA LEU A 74 10.68 -13.35 -8.04
C LEU A 74 9.73 -12.37 -7.33
N LYS A 75 9.34 -12.67 -6.08
CA LYS A 75 8.52 -11.79 -5.25
C LYS A 75 9.22 -10.48 -4.95
N GLU A 76 10.46 -10.58 -4.52
CA GLU A 76 11.30 -9.43 -4.18
C GLU A 76 11.56 -8.60 -5.44
N THR A 77 11.93 -9.24 -6.55
CA THR A 77 12.19 -8.53 -7.82
C THR A 77 10.95 -7.86 -8.39
N LEU A 78 9.77 -8.50 -8.31
CA LEU A 78 8.51 -7.91 -8.76
C LEU A 78 8.13 -6.71 -7.89
N PHE A 79 8.26 -6.84 -6.56
CA PHE A 79 7.97 -5.75 -5.64
C PHE A 79 8.95 -4.59 -5.84
N GLU A 80 10.23 -4.86 -6.07
CA GLU A 80 11.20 -3.83 -6.45
C GLU A 80 10.82 -3.14 -7.76
N ALA A 81 10.51 -3.91 -8.81
CA ALA A 81 10.12 -3.41 -10.13
C ALA A 81 8.84 -2.55 -10.09
N LEU A 82 7.86 -2.97 -9.29
CA LEU A 82 6.58 -2.28 -9.12
C LEU A 82 6.61 -1.24 -8.01
N ARG A 83 7.74 -1.09 -7.32
CA ARG A 83 7.93 -0.21 -6.15
C ARG A 83 6.86 -0.44 -5.07
N ILE A 84 6.62 -1.72 -4.80
CA ILE A 84 5.75 -2.23 -3.75
C ILE A 84 6.63 -2.66 -2.58
N THR A 85 6.22 -2.34 -1.35
CA THR A 85 6.85 -2.84 -0.13
C THR A 85 5.76 -3.49 0.71
N VAL A 86 6.00 -4.72 1.16
CA VAL A 86 5.12 -5.39 2.11
C VAL A 86 5.80 -5.39 3.46
N TYR A 87 5.13 -4.84 4.46
CA TYR A 87 5.53 -4.83 5.85
C TYR A 87 4.83 -6.00 6.54
N GLN A 88 5.62 -6.94 7.06
CA GLN A 88 5.18 -8.14 7.77
C GLN A 88 5.49 -8.02 9.27
N GLU A 89 5.07 -9.02 10.04
CA GLU A 89 5.35 -9.11 11.46
C GLU A 89 6.83 -8.81 11.78
N GLY A 90 7.06 -7.82 12.64
CA GLY A 90 8.39 -7.35 13.05
C GLY A 90 8.96 -6.21 12.21
N ASP A 91 8.35 -5.85 11.08
CA ASP A 91 8.78 -4.71 10.28
C ASP A 91 8.30 -3.38 10.89
N ASP A 92 9.17 -2.37 10.78
CA ASP A 92 8.93 -1.02 11.27
C ASP A 92 8.26 -0.15 10.20
N ILE A 93 7.21 0.57 10.60
CA ILE A 93 6.51 1.52 9.73
C ILE A 93 6.07 2.78 10.46
N CYS A 94 6.31 3.94 9.84
CA CYS A 94 5.85 5.23 10.37
C CYS A 94 4.35 5.41 10.09
N VAL A 95 3.52 5.30 11.12
CA VAL A 95 2.06 5.41 11.03
C VAL A 95 1.61 6.78 11.56
N PRO A 96 0.71 7.50 10.86
CA PRO A 96 0.18 8.76 11.36
C PRO A 96 -0.88 8.56 12.45
N GLY A 97 -0.96 9.50 13.39
CA GLY A 97 -2.04 9.57 14.36
C GLY A 97 -3.36 10.05 13.74
N LEU A 98 -4.49 9.71 14.39
CA LEU A 98 -5.83 10.07 13.92
C LEU A 98 -6.08 11.59 13.91
N ALA A 99 -5.45 12.33 14.82
CA ALA A 99 -5.58 13.79 14.88
C ALA A 99 -4.92 14.51 13.69
N GLY A 100 -4.28 13.77 12.77
CA GLY A 100 -3.65 14.26 11.56
C GLY A 100 -2.21 14.71 11.80
N GLY A 101 -1.32 14.33 10.89
CA GLY A 101 -0.02 14.97 10.75
C GLY A 101 -0.16 16.42 10.27
N SER A 102 0.87 17.23 10.50
CA SER A 102 1.04 18.57 9.90
C SER A 102 0.58 18.61 8.44
N ARG A 103 0.10 19.76 7.93
CA ARG A 103 -0.38 19.93 6.53
C ARG A 103 0.59 19.42 5.45
N CYS A 104 1.86 19.19 5.79
CA CYS A 104 2.91 18.67 4.91
C CYS A 104 3.42 17.27 5.29
N GLY A 105 2.79 16.57 6.24
CA GLY A 105 3.23 15.29 6.79
C GLY A 105 2.35 14.11 6.40
N THR A 106 2.82 12.91 6.76
CA THR A 106 2.10 11.65 6.60
C THR A 106 0.70 11.74 7.20
N ARG A 107 -0.32 11.32 6.44
CA ARG A 107 -1.73 11.48 6.84
C ARG A 107 -2.60 10.33 6.38
N TRP A 108 -3.64 10.04 7.15
CA TRP A 108 -4.71 9.15 6.72
C TRP A 108 -5.46 9.75 5.54
N ILE A 109 -5.58 8.99 4.46
CA ILE A 109 -6.51 9.24 3.35
C ILE A 109 -7.87 8.63 3.69
N ARG A 110 -7.84 7.40 4.23
CA ARG A 110 -8.96 6.78 4.94
C ARG A 110 -8.47 6.33 6.32
N PRO A 111 -8.91 6.98 7.41
CA PRO A 111 -8.55 6.58 8.75
C PRO A 111 -9.07 5.18 9.07
N PRO A 112 -8.37 4.41 9.92
CA PRO A 112 -8.84 3.10 10.33
C PRO A 112 -10.09 3.20 11.22
N SER A 113 -10.99 2.24 11.05
CA SER A 113 -12.18 2.05 11.89
C SER A 113 -12.43 0.55 12.11
N GLU A 114 -13.30 0.19 13.06
CA GLU A 114 -13.59 -1.22 13.35
C GLU A 114 -14.17 -1.97 12.15
N ASP A 115 -14.96 -1.28 11.32
CA ASP A 115 -15.64 -1.85 10.14
C ASP A 115 -14.81 -1.72 8.85
N GLN A 116 -13.78 -0.87 8.82
CA GLN A 116 -13.04 -0.54 7.60
C GLN A 116 -11.53 -0.43 7.85
N LEU A 117 -10.97 -1.33 8.67
CA LEU A 117 -9.54 -1.41 8.90
C LEU A 117 -8.80 -1.97 7.69
N TYR A 118 -9.21 -3.15 7.23
CA TYR A 118 -8.45 -3.89 6.23
C TYR A 118 -8.95 -3.62 4.81
N THR A 119 -8.01 -3.50 3.90
CA THR A 119 -8.30 -3.49 2.47
C THR A 119 -8.54 -4.92 1.99
N ASP A 120 -9.55 -5.09 1.14
CA ASP A 120 -9.81 -6.37 0.48
C ASP A 120 -8.60 -6.78 -0.37
N ALA A 121 -7.99 -7.92 -0.03
CA ALA A 121 -6.71 -8.36 -0.59
C ALA A 121 -6.80 -8.70 -2.08
N ASP A 122 -7.89 -9.35 -2.49
CA ASP A 122 -8.12 -9.76 -3.88
C ASP A 122 -8.44 -8.53 -4.76
N ALA A 123 -9.22 -7.60 -4.22
CA ALA A 123 -9.50 -6.34 -4.88
C ALA A 123 -8.24 -5.47 -5.01
N LEU A 124 -7.38 -5.43 -3.99
CA LEU A 124 -6.11 -4.71 -4.03
C LEU A 124 -5.20 -5.28 -5.10
N ARG A 125 -5.06 -6.62 -5.13
CA ARG A 125 -4.30 -7.30 -6.17
C ARG A 125 -4.87 -7.00 -7.56
N GLY A 126 -6.18 -7.15 -7.75
CA GLY A 126 -6.83 -6.88 -9.03
C GLY A 126 -6.69 -5.43 -9.49
N ALA A 127 -6.74 -4.47 -8.56
CA ALA A 127 -6.50 -3.06 -8.84
C ALA A 127 -5.06 -2.80 -9.28
N VAL A 128 -4.08 -3.42 -8.62
CA VAL A 128 -2.67 -3.35 -9.04
C VAL A 128 -2.49 -3.98 -10.42
N GLU A 129 -2.97 -5.21 -10.62
CA GLU A 129 -2.90 -5.93 -11.91
C GLU A 129 -3.56 -5.15 -13.06
N GLY A 130 -4.65 -4.43 -12.79
CA GLY A 130 -5.33 -3.58 -13.77
C GLY A 130 -4.49 -2.38 -14.25
N ILE A 131 -3.54 -1.92 -13.44
CA ILE A 131 -2.68 -0.76 -13.75
C ILE A 131 -1.35 -1.19 -14.37
N VAL A 132 -0.70 -2.19 -13.77
CA VAL A 132 0.65 -2.61 -14.15
C VAL A 132 0.68 -3.79 -15.11
N GLY A 133 -0.49 -4.38 -15.39
CA GLY A 133 -0.65 -5.64 -16.09
C GLY A 133 -0.57 -6.85 -15.14
N PRO A 134 -0.78 -8.07 -15.67
CA PRO A 134 -0.79 -9.29 -14.85
C PRO A 134 0.54 -9.45 -14.08
N LEU A 135 0.48 -9.56 -12.76
CA LEU A 135 1.67 -9.65 -11.90
C LEU A 135 2.56 -10.85 -12.27
N LYS A 136 1.94 -11.95 -12.71
CA LYS A 136 2.63 -13.15 -13.19
C LYS A 136 3.51 -12.85 -14.42
N GLU A 137 3.02 -12.04 -15.35
CA GLU A 137 3.77 -11.66 -16.56
C GLU A 137 4.80 -10.55 -16.27
N ALA A 138 4.47 -9.63 -15.35
CA ALA A 138 5.39 -8.57 -14.92
C ALA A 138 6.66 -9.17 -14.28
N ALA A 139 6.51 -10.26 -13.52
CA ALA A 139 7.63 -10.98 -12.91
C ALA A 139 8.57 -11.62 -13.96
N GLU A 140 8.03 -12.05 -15.10
CA GLU A 140 8.78 -12.69 -16.19
C GLU A 140 9.52 -11.66 -17.06
N LYS A 141 9.02 -10.42 -17.15
CA LYS A 141 9.52 -9.38 -18.08
C LYS A 141 10.57 -8.44 -17.47
N GLY A 142 10.83 -8.52 -16.16
CA GLY A 142 11.76 -7.62 -15.46
C GLY A 142 11.22 -6.18 -15.34
N PRO A 143 12.00 -5.23 -14.78
CA PRO A 143 11.51 -3.91 -14.45
C PRO A 143 11.05 -3.13 -15.68
N VAL A 144 9.74 -2.87 -15.77
CA VAL A 144 9.15 -2.01 -16.79
C VAL A 144 9.31 -0.57 -16.35
N ARG A 145 10.19 0.18 -17.03
CA ARG A 145 10.23 1.64 -16.89
C ARG A 145 9.15 2.26 -17.78
N LEU A 146 8.06 2.74 -17.19
CA LEU A 146 7.12 3.61 -17.91
C LEU A 146 7.70 5.03 -17.95
N CYS A 147 7.88 5.57 -19.16
CA CYS A 147 8.22 6.98 -19.34
C CYS A 147 7.05 7.85 -18.86
N ARG A 148 7.29 8.66 -17.82
CA ARG A 148 6.35 9.61 -17.21
C ARG A 148 5.99 10.82 -18.11
N PHE A 149 6.12 10.70 -19.44
CA PHE A 149 6.08 11.83 -20.38
C PHE A 149 5.03 11.70 -21.49
N LEU A 150 4.00 10.88 -21.31
CA LEU A 150 2.86 10.85 -22.24
C LEU A 150 1.62 11.47 -21.59
N GLU A 151 1.77 12.70 -21.10
CA GLU A 151 0.65 13.63 -20.94
C GLU A 151 0.98 14.89 -21.77
N GLU A 152 0.26 15.00 -22.89
CA GLU A 152 -0.04 16.18 -23.74
C GLU A 152 1.09 16.92 -24.51
N GLY A 153 0.88 17.02 -25.84
CA GLY A 153 1.56 17.88 -26.82
C GLY A 153 2.48 17.10 -27.78
N ASP A 154 2.23 16.91 -29.07
CA ASP A 154 1.53 17.74 -30.06
C ASP A 154 0.80 16.85 -31.10
N LEU A 155 -0.50 17.06 -31.24
CA LEU A 155 -1.14 17.02 -32.56
C LEU A 155 -1.24 18.46 -33.02
N LEU A 156 -0.29 18.90 -33.84
CA LEU A 156 -0.46 19.78 -35.01
C LEU A 156 0.87 19.88 -35.78
#